data_AF-A0A023DX26-F1
#
_entry.id   AF-A0A023DX26-F1
#
_cell.length_a   1.000
_cell.length_b   1.000
_cell.length_c   1.000
_cell.angle_alpha   90.00
_cell.angle_beta   90.00
_cell.angle_gamma   90.00
#
_symmetry.space_group_name_H-M   'P 1'
#
loop_
_entity.id
_entity.type
_entity.pdbx_description
1 polymer ?
#
loop_
_entity_poly.entity_id
_entity_poly.type
_entity_poly.pdbx_seq_one_letter_code
_entity_poly.pdbx_strand_id
1 'polypeptide(L)'
;MKFTWSWLKDFIIPKGSPEDLACRLTESGTETKVSDLYSELKGLQIVQIQKIEAHPNAHSLNLCTVSTGKDSITVVCGASNVRLGMQVILIRPGQRLPGDPHPLTLTTIRGIQSPGMLCSAKELNLEGIFSEHAKEGILEIAHPDALGRELYSILPKDWFFDCEVTTNRADLMSIFGIARELVALQAAQWKDSIWPGTLSESFTLTELPIPEIRIETELCCQFHMARVQQDPENLYQAPVWVKRRLRDVQKSLCQDVVDALSYYTHTFGTPFHVFDGQALTPP
;
A
#
# COMPACT_ATOMS: atom_id res chain seq x y z
N MET A 1 -8.86 14.14 2.90
CA MET A 1 -8.62 13.36 1.67
C MET A 1 -7.15 13.03 1.60
N LYS A 2 -6.80 11.74 1.51
CA LYS A 2 -5.41 11.27 1.56
C LYS A 2 -5.00 10.70 0.22
N PHE A 3 -3.82 11.02 -0.31
CA PHE A 3 -3.35 10.44 -1.58
C PHE A 3 -1.82 10.44 -1.66
N THR A 4 -1.26 9.71 -2.63
CA THR A 4 0.18 9.73 -2.89
C THR A 4 0.53 10.56 -4.12
N TRP A 5 1.74 11.10 -4.13
CA TRP A 5 2.28 11.85 -5.27
C TRP A 5 2.32 11.00 -6.54
N SER A 6 2.75 9.74 -6.45
CA SER A 6 2.78 8.83 -7.58
C SER A 6 1.40 8.62 -8.19
N TRP A 7 0.35 8.51 -7.37
CA TRP A 7 -1.02 8.32 -7.84
C TRP A 7 -1.60 9.60 -8.45
N LEU A 8 -1.34 10.76 -7.85
CA LEU A 8 -1.73 12.05 -8.45
C LEU A 8 -1.09 12.25 -9.83
N LYS A 9 0.19 11.91 -9.96
CA LYS A 9 0.94 11.98 -11.22
C LYS A 9 0.40 11.05 -12.31
N ASP A 10 -0.52 10.12 -12.04
CA ASP A 10 -1.17 9.40 -13.13
C ASP A 10 -2.04 10.31 -14.00
N PHE A 11 -2.59 11.36 -13.41
CA PHE A 11 -3.53 12.28 -14.06
C PHE A 11 -2.84 13.53 -14.60
N ILE A 12 -1.79 13.98 -13.93
CA ILE A 12 -1.20 15.29 -14.19
C ILE A 12 0.31 15.25 -14.39
N ILE A 13 0.79 16.26 -15.10
CA ILE A 13 2.18 16.69 -15.13
C ILE A 13 2.29 17.89 -14.16
N PRO A 14 2.87 17.69 -12.96
CA PRO A 14 2.97 18.75 -11.95
C PRO A 14 3.99 19.82 -12.35
N LYS A 15 3.72 21.08 -12.00
CA LYS A 15 4.65 22.21 -12.18
C LYS A 15 5.27 22.63 -10.85
N GLY A 16 6.00 21.72 -10.22
CA GLY A 16 6.66 21.99 -8.94
C GLY A 16 6.91 20.72 -8.14
N SER A 17 7.45 20.92 -6.96
CA SER A 17 7.60 19.90 -5.94
C SER A 17 6.25 19.54 -5.29
N PRO A 18 6.17 18.40 -4.60
CA PRO A 18 5.03 18.06 -3.77
C PRO A 18 4.64 19.18 -2.77
N GLU A 19 5.65 19.82 -2.19
CA GLU A 19 5.50 20.96 -1.27
C GLU A 19 4.88 22.18 -1.95
N ASP A 20 5.31 22.51 -3.17
CA ASP A 20 4.72 23.60 -3.96
C ASP A 20 3.23 23.35 -4.20
N LEU A 21 2.86 22.12 -4.61
CA LEU A 21 1.47 21.77 -4.89
C LEU A 21 0.59 21.78 -3.63
N ALA A 22 1.11 21.30 -2.49
CA ALA A 22 0.42 21.39 -1.21
C ALA A 22 0.19 22.84 -0.78
N CYS A 23 1.17 23.71 -1.00
CA CYS A 23 1.04 25.15 -0.76
C CYS A 23 -0.05 25.75 -1.64
N ARG A 24 -0.08 25.45 -2.95
CA ARG A 24 -1.11 25.93 -3.89
C ARG A 24 -2.54 25.51 -3.50
N LEU A 25 -2.72 24.26 -3.06
CA LEU A 25 -4.01 23.78 -2.54
C LEU A 25 -4.42 24.50 -1.26
N THR A 26 -3.46 24.77 -0.37
CA THR A 26 -3.72 25.51 0.88
C THR A 26 -4.12 26.95 0.59
N GLU A 27 -3.42 27.63 -0.34
CA GLU A 27 -3.77 28.98 -0.81
C GLU A 27 -5.17 29.05 -1.43
N SER A 28 -5.65 27.97 -2.06
CA SER A 28 -7.01 27.89 -2.62
C SER A 28 -8.09 27.53 -1.60
N GLY A 29 -7.72 27.31 -0.34
CA GLY A 29 -8.63 27.03 0.76
C GLY A 29 -8.76 25.56 1.16
N THR A 30 -7.88 24.69 0.66
CA THR A 30 -7.80 23.27 1.07
C THR A 30 -6.49 23.03 1.82
N GLU A 31 -6.52 23.11 3.15
CA GLU A 31 -5.33 22.90 3.98
C GLU A 31 -4.72 21.53 3.68
N THR A 32 -3.48 21.53 3.19
CA THR A 32 -2.82 20.33 2.66
C THR A 32 -1.47 20.15 3.31
N LYS A 33 -1.29 19.01 3.98
CA LYS A 33 -0.02 18.57 4.56
C LYS A 33 0.64 17.58 3.63
N VAL A 34 1.96 17.66 3.50
CA VAL A 34 2.77 16.72 2.72
C VAL A 34 3.88 16.14 3.58
N SER A 35 4.14 14.85 3.42
CA SER A 35 5.23 14.14 4.10
C SER A 35 5.85 13.07 3.20
N ASP A 36 7.07 12.69 3.51
CA ASP A 36 7.76 11.59 2.83
C ASP A 36 7.14 10.24 3.24
N LEU A 37 6.62 9.51 2.25
CA LEU A 37 5.84 8.28 2.45
C LEU A 37 6.64 7.19 3.17
N TYR A 38 7.97 7.15 2.97
CA TYR A 38 8.85 6.12 3.52
C TYR A 38 9.78 6.66 4.62
N SER A 39 9.46 7.83 5.18
CA SER A 39 10.30 8.48 6.20
C SER A 39 10.55 7.62 7.43
N GLU A 40 9.59 6.79 7.84
CA GLU A 40 9.71 5.88 8.99
C GLU A 40 10.71 4.73 8.76
N LEU A 41 11.09 4.48 7.50
CA LEU A 41 12.04 3.42 7.13
C LEU A 41 13.49 3.92 7.12
N LYS A 42 13.71 5.21 7.44
CA LYS A 42 15.05 5.79 7.54
C LYS A 42 15.84 5.14 8.67
N GLY A 43 17.10 4.82 8.39
CA GLY A 43 18.03 4.16 9.30
C GLY A 43 17.90 2.64 9.37
N LEU A 44 16.92 2.01 8.68
CA LEU A 44 16.85 0.55 8.58
C LEU A 44 17.91 0.05 7.60
N GLN A 45 18.68 -0.96 8.03
CA GLN A 45 19.83 -1.47 7.28
C GLN A 45 19.50 -2.78 6.58
N ILE A 46 20.08 -2.94 5.40
CA ILE A 46 20.04 -4.20 4.65
C ILE A 46 21.24 -5.04 5.08
N VAL A 47 20.96 -6.23 5.60
CA VAL A 47 21.95 -7.17 6.13
C VAL A 47 21.90 -8.50 5.38
N GLN A 48 22.94 -9.31 5.49
CA GLN A 48 22.99 -10.63 4.88
C GLN A 48 23.01 -11.74 5.92
N ILE A 49 22.22 -12.80 5.72
CA ILE A 49 22.24 -14.00 6.55
C ILE A 49 23.50 -14.81 6.25
N GLN A 50 24.37 -14.95 7.25
CA GLN A 50 25.64 -15.67 7.18
C GLN A 50 25.59 -17.08 7.78
N LYS A 51 24.68 -17.32 8.72
CA LYS A 51 24.53 -18.63 9.37
C LYS A 51 23.09 -18.85 9.79
N ILE A 52 22.62 -20.08 9.68
CA ILE A 52 21.30 -20.51 10.13
C ILE A 52 21.49 -21.79 10.96
N GLU A 53 20.96 -21.78 12.18
CA GLU A 53 20.96 -22.93 13.09
C GLU A 53 19.54 -23.16 13.60
N ALA A 54 19.17 -24.41 13.86
CA ALA A 54 17.88 -24.71 14.48
C ALA A 54 17.85 -24.19 15.93
N HIS A 55 16.73 -23.64 16.36
CA HIS A 55 16.59 -23.18 17.74
C HIS A 55 16.54 -24.40 18.69
N PRO A 56 17.41 -24.49 19.72
CA PRO A 56 17.53 -25.68 20.57
C PRO A 56 16.25 -26.00 21.35
N ASN A 57 15.47 -24.96 21.67
CA ASN A 57 14.24 -25.06 22.45
C ASN A 57 12.94 -24.92 21.62
N ALA A 58 12.99 -24.90 20.28
CA ALA A 58 11.80 -24.73 19.44
C ALA A 58 12.00 -25.25 18.00
N HIS A 59 11.10 -26.13 17.54
CA HIS A 59 11.19 -26.73 16.21
C HIS A 59 10.85 -25.80 15.04
N SER A 60 10.04 -24.77 15.26
CA SER A 60 9.60 -23.82 14.23
C SER A 60 10.45 -22.55 14.15
N LEU A 61 11.52 -22.45 14.94
CA LEU A 61 12.36 -21.25 15.01
C LEU A 61 13.78 -21.56 14.59
N ASN A 62 14.41 -20.57 13.98
CA ASN A 62 15.81 -20.61 13.57
C ASN A 62 16.58 -19.48 14.28
N LEU A 63 17.85 -19.74 14.57
CA LEU A 63 18.84 -18.74 14.96
C LEU A 63 19.57 -18.30 13.69
N CYS A 64 19.36 -17.05 13.29
CA CYS A 64 19.93 -16.47 12.09
C CYS A 64 21.01 -15.48 12.47
N THR A 65 22.26 -15.77 12.13
CA THR A 65 23.35 -14.81 12.27
C THR A 65 23.42 -13.95 11.01
N VAL A 66 23.26 -12.64 11.17
CA VAL A 66 23.33 -11.66 10.10
C VAL A 66 24.57 -10.79 10.23
N SER A 67 25.20 -10.43 9.12
CA SER A 67 26.29 -9.45 9.11
C SER A 67 25.76 -8.05 8.85
N THR A 68 26.23 -7.12 9.67
CA THR A 68 25.92 -5.69 9.56
C THR A 68 27.11 -4.91 9.00
N GLY A 69 28.06 -5.60 8.37
CA GLY A 69 29.30 -5.05 7.82
C GLY A 69 30.40 -4.82 8.87
N LYS A 70 30.03 -4.41 10.09
CA LYS A 70 30.96 -4.22 11.22
C LYS A 70 30.93 -5.39 12.21
N ASP A 71 29.73 -5.82 12.57
CA ASP A 71 29.49 -6.88 13.55
C ASP A 71 28.51 -7.93 12.99
N SER A 72 28.54 -9.12 13.57
CA SER A 72 27.55 -10.17 13.34
C SER A 72 26.57 -10.25 14.50
N ILE A 73 25.29 -10.33 14.20
CA ILE A 73 24.21 -10.36 15.19
C ILE A 73 23.39 -11.63 14.97
N THR A 74 23.16 -12.40 16.02
CA THR A 74 22.26 -13.56 15.96
C THR A 74 20.88 -13.17 16.44
N VAL A 75 19.87 -13.37 15.59
CA VAL A 75 18.46 -13.10 15.89
C VAL A 75 17.61 -14.36 15.72
N VAL A 76 16.52 -14.45 16.46
CA VAL A 76 15.55 -15.54 16.31
C VAL A 76 14.59 -15.19 15.18
N CYS A 77 14.41 -16.10 14.22
CA CYS A 77 13.51 -15.93 13.10
C CYS A 77 12.63 -17.17 12.91
N GLY A 78 11.32 -16.97 12.77
CA GLY A 78 10.35 -18.04 12.52
C GLY A 78 9.91 -18.17 11.06
N ALA A 79 10.48 -17.37 10.15
CA ALA A 79 10.06 -17.37 8.75
C ALA A 79 10.57 -18.63 8.02
N SER A 80 9.67 -19.27 7.28
CA SER A 80 9.95 -20.50 6.52
C SER A 80 10.83 -20.26 5.29
N ASN A 81 10.86 -19.04 4.77
CA ASN A 81 11.59 -18.66 3.56
C ASN A 81 13.06 -18.25 3.83
N VAL A 82 13.54 -18.43 5.06
CA VAL A 82 14.90 -18.06 5.48
C VAL A 82 15.95 -18.94 4.78
N ARG A 83 17.00 -18.31 4.24
CA ARG A 83 18.07 -19.03 3.55
C ARG A 83 19.43 -18.35 3.70
N LEU A 84 20.48 -19.15 3.60
CA LEU A 84 21.86 -18.66 3.63
C LEU A 84 22.09 -17.67 2.48
N GLY A 85 22.77 -16.56 2.76
CA GLY A 85 23.11 -15.55 1.77
C GLY A 85 21.99 -14.57 1.41
N MET A 86 20.76 -14.77 1.94
CA MET A 86 19.63 -13.87 1.73
C MET A 86 19.94 -12.46 2.26
N GLN A 87 19.66 -11.44 1.46
CA GLN A 87 19.69 -10.04 1.92
C GLN A 87 18.32 -9.65 2.46
N VAL A 88 18.27 -9.18 3.70
CA VAL A 88 17.05 -8.96 4.46
C VAL A 88 17.15 -7.67 5.27
N ILE A 89 16.01 -7.22 5.82
CA ILE A 89 15.97 -6.02 6.67
C ILE A 89 16.03 -6.42 8.13
N LEU A 90 17.03 -5.89 8.84
CA LEU A 90 17.15 -6.02 10.29
C LEU A 90 16.64 -4.76 10.96
N ILE A 91 15.67 -4.92 11.86
CA ILE A 91 15.29 -3.91 12.84
C ILE A 91 15.95 -4.22 14.18
N ARG A 92 16.57 -3.22 14.80
CA ARG A 92 17.30 -3.33 16.07
C ARG A 92 16.53 -2.70 17.23
N PRO A 93 16.83 -3.09 18.48
CA PRO A 93 16.27 -2.44 19.66
C PRO A 93 16.44 -0.91 19.59
N GLY A 94 15.37 -0.17 19.88
CA GLY A 94 15.29 1.29 19.76
C GLY A 94 14.77 1.80 18.41
N GLN A 95 14.81 1.00 17.34
CA GLN A 95 14.18 1.32 16.05
C GLN A 95 12.68 0.98 16.07
N ARG A 96 11.91 1.52 15.13
CA ARG A 96 10.45 1.34 15.06
C ARG A 96 10.03 0.70 13.74
N LEU A 97 8.98 -0.11 13.79
CA LEU A 97 8.24 -0.49 12.60
C LEU A 97 7.33 0.67 12.19
N PRO A 98 7.06 0.84 10.89
CA PRO A 98 6.10 1.83 10.41
C PRO A 98 4.74 1.69 11.10
N GLY A 99 4.21 2.82 11.59
CA GLY A 99 2.93 2.85 12.32
C GLY A 99 2.92 2.24 13.73
N ASP A 100 4.04 1.69 14.23
CA ASP A 100 4.12 1.18 15.61
C ASP A 100 4.45 2.31 16.60
N PRO A 101 3.62 2.55 17.64
CA PRO A 101 3.90 3.56 18.65
C PRO A 101 5.13 3.26 19.50
N HIS A 102 5.57 2.00 19.56
CA HIS A 102 6.63 1.54 20.46
C HIS A 102 7.87 1.07 19.69
N PRO A 103 9.07 1.46 20.13
CA PRO A 103 10.30 0.92 19.55
C PRO A 103 10.47 -0.56 19.91
N LEU A 104 11.17 -1.29 19.04
CA LEU A 104 11.58 -2.65 19.29
C LEU A 104 12.41 -2.69 20.58
N THR A 105 12.14 -3.68 21.43
CA THR A 105 12.89 -3.92 22.66
C THR A 105 13.68 -5.22 22.54
N LEU A 106 14.72 -5.37 23.38
CA LEU A 106 15.42 -6.64 23.47
C LEU A 106 14.50 -7.68 24.09
N THR A 107 14.22 -8.77 23.36
CA THR A 107 13.34 -9.84 23.82
C THR A 107 14.08 -11.15 23.97
N THR A 108 13.73 -11.94 24.99
CA THR A 108 14.17 -13.33 25.14
C THR A 108 13.09 -14.25 24.61
N ILE A 109 13.39 -14.98 23.55
CA ILE A 109 12.47 -15.93 22.90
C ILE A 109 12.96 -17.33 23.26
N ARG A 110 12.11 -18.09 23.98
CA ARG A 110 12.41 -19.50 24.35
C ARG A 110 13.79 -19.70 24.99
N GLY A 111 14.21 -18.74 25.83
CA GLY A 111 15.46 -18.77 26.57
C GLY A 111 16.67 -18.18 25.85
N ILE A 112 16.53 -17.71 24.61
CA ILE A 112 17.60 -17.09 23.82
C ILE A 112 17.28 -15.62 23.59
N GLN A 113 18.25 -14.73 23.85
CA GLN A 113 18.11 -13.31 23.56
C GLN A 113 18.14 -13.05 22.05
N SER A 114 17.18 -12.27 21.55
CA SER A 114 17.12 -11.82 20.15
C SER A 114 17.26 -10.29 20.10
N PRO A 115 18.46 -9.77 19.84
CA PRO A 115 18.75 -8.33 19.73
C PRO A 115 18.31 -7.73 18.38
N GLY A 116 17.12 -8.08 17.93
CA GLY A 116 16.54 -7.59 16.68
C GLY A 116 15.50 -8.54 16.09
N MET A 117 14.94 -8.12 14.97
CA MET A 117 13.95 -8.86 14.20
C MET A 117 14.23 -8.73 12.70
N LEU A 118 14.03 -9.81 11.95
CA LEU A 118 14.06 -9.79 10.49
C LEU A 118 12.65 -9.50 9.98
N CYS A 119 12.49 -8.46 9.15
CA CYS A 119 11.18 -7.93 8.82
C CYS A 119 10.62 -8.50 7.50
N SER A 120 9.32 -8.71 7.47
CA SER A 120 8.52 -8.99 6.28
C SER A 120 8.17 -7.72 5.50
N ALA A 121 7.68 -7.88 4.27
CA ALA A 121 7.18 -6.75 3.47
C ALA A 121 5.96 -6.08 4.13
N LYS A 122 5.13 -6.87 4.80
CA LYS A 122 3.92 -6.39 5.48
C LYS A 122 4.25 -5.52 6.69
N GLU A 123 5.19 -5.97 7.54
CA GLU A 123 5.62 -5.19 8.71
C GLU A 123 6.26 -3.86 8.34
N LEU A 124 6.87 -3.76 7.15
CA LEU A 124 7.49 -2.54 6.64
C LEU A 124 6.57 -1.69 5.76
N ASN A 125 5.32 -2.11 5.52
CA ASN A 125 4.42 -1.50 4.53
C ASN A 125 5.02 -1.42 3.11
N LEU A 126 5.79 -2.43 2.68
CA LEU A 126 6.49 -2.49 1.39
C LEU A 126 5.95 -3.56 0.42
N GLU A 127 4.82 -4.21 0.73
CA GLU A 127 4.24 -5.21 -0.18
C GLU A 127 3.95 -4.57 -1.55
N GLY A 128 4.36 -5.23 -2.64
CA GLY A 128 4.20 -4.69 -3.99
C GLY A 128 5.25 -3.70 -4.46
N ILE A 129 6.34 -3.51 -3.72
CA ILE A 129 7.47 -2.66 -4.15
C ILE A 129 8.59 -3.49 -4.77
N PHE A 130 8.99 -4.59 -4.13
CA PHE A 130 10.08 -5.45 -4.61
C PHE A 130 9.62 -6.69 -5.37
N SER A 131 8.35 -7.07 -5.24
CA SER A 131 7.76 -8.25 -5.87
C SER A 131 6.27 -8.03 -6.06
N GLU A 132 5.74 -8.43 -7.21
CA GLU A 132 4.31 -8.45 -7.50
C GLU A 132 3.57 -9.56 -6.75
N HIS A 133 4.28 -10.50 -6.15
CA HIS A 133 3.69 -11.53 -5.30
C HIS A 133 4.17 -11.31 -3.88
N ALA A 134 3.21 -11.12 -2.96
CA ALA A 134 3.49 -11.11 -1.53
C ALA A 134 3.94 -12.52 -1.14
N LYS A 135 5.25 -12.71 -0.96
CA LYS A 135 5.78 -13.96 -0.43
C LYS A 135 5.59 -13.93 1.08
N GLU A 136 5.04 -15.00 1.64
CA GLU A 136 5.03 -15.18 3.09
C GLU A 136 6.46 -15.23 3.63
N GLY A 137 6.66 -14.64 4.82
CA GLY A 137 7.95 -14.60 5.51
C GLY A 137 8.70 -13.27 5.37
N ILE A 138 10.02 -13.32 5.56
CA ILE A 138 10.86 -12.10 5.60
C ILE A 138 11.09 -11.54 4.20
N LEU A 139 11.24 -10.21 4.14
CA LEU A 139 11.48 -9.49 2.89
C LEU A 139 12.89 -9.76 2.40
N GLU A 140 12.98 -10.34 1.21
CA GLU A 140 14.23 -10.43 0.47
C GLU A 140 14.46 -9.17 -0.37
N ILE A 141 15.67 -8.63 -0.30
CA ILE A 141 16.12 -7.59 -1.20
C ILE A 141 17.00 -8.22 -2.28
N ALA A 142 16.44 -8.42 -3.46
CA ALA A 142 17.17 -8.92 -4.63
C ALA A 142 17.86 -7.75 -5.36
N HIS A 143 18.84 -7.11 -4.71
CA HIS A 143 19.60 -6.01 -5.31
C HIS A 143 21.11 -6.23 -5.10
N PRO A 144 21.91 -6.34 -6.18
CA PRO A 144 23.30 -6.79 -6.10
C PRO A 144 24.18 -5.92 -5.20
N ASP A 145 23.89 -4.62 -5.10
CA ASP A 145 24.65 -3.67 -4.26
C ASP A 145 23.94 -3.20 -2.99
N ALA A 146 22.90 -3.90 -2.52
CA ALA A 146 22.10 -3.41 -1.39
C ALA A 146 22.73 -3.67 -0.01
N LEU A 147 23.67 -4.62 0.11
CA LEU A 147 24.28 -4.96 1.39
C LEU A 147 24.94 -3.75 2.06
N GLY A 148 24.60 -3.49 3.33
CA GLY A 148 25.13 -2.37 4.10
C GLY A 148 24.53 -1.00 3.74
N ARG A 149 23.68 -0.92 2.72
CA ARG A 149 22.91 0.29 2.41
C ARG A 149 21.71 0.42 3.34
N GLU A 150 21.25 1.65 3.46
CA GLU A 150 19.97 1.96 4.10
C GLU A 150 18.82 1.60 3.16
N LEU A 151 17.79 0.95 3.68
CA LEU A 151 16.60 0.56 2.90
C LEU A 151 15.98 1.75 2.18
N TYR A 152 15.83 2.87 2.88
CA TYR A 152 15.28 4.11 2.33
C TYR A 152 16.01 4.62 1.07
N SER A 153 17.30 4.30 0.91
CA SER A 153 18.10 4.72 -0.24
C SER A 153 17.74 3.99 -1.54
N ILE A 154 17.16 2.79 -1.46
CA ILE A 154 16.79 1.97 -2.61
C ILE A 154 15.29 1.97 -2.91
N LEU A 155 14.48 2.62 -2.05
CA LEU A 155 13.04 2.75 -2.25
C LEU A 155 12.71 3.84 -3.29
N PRO A 156 11.60 3.67 -4.04
CA PRO A 156 11.07 4.74 -4.87
C PRO A 156 10.75 5.96 -3.99
N LYS A 157 10.96 7.17 -4.52
CA LYS A 157 10.57 8.40 -3.83
C LYS A 157 9.10 8.70 -4.10
N ASP A 158 8.33 8.80 -3.03
CA ASP A 158 6.92 9.13 -3.06
C ASP A 158 6.55 9.97 -1.84
N TRP A 159 5.46 10.72 -1.94
CA TRP A 159 5.00 11.64 -0.90
C TRP A 159 3.54 11.37 -0.59
N PHE A 160 3.21 11.45 0.69
CA PHE A 160 1.87 11.34 1.22
C PHE A 160 1.27 12.74 1.40
N PHE A 161 0.08 12.94 0.87
CA PHE A 161 -0.71 14.16 1.03
C PHE A 161 -1.91 13.89 1.93
N ASP A 162 -2.17 14.80 2.87
CA ASP A 162 -3.38 14.82 3.69
C ASP A 162 -4.05 16.19 3.56
N CYS A 163 -5.20 16.22 2.90
CA CYS A 163 -5.99 17.41 2.61
C CYS A 163 -7.22 17.49 3.53
N GLU A 164 -7.37 18.58 4.25
CA GLU A 164 -8.57 18.91 5.01
C GLU A 164 -9.57 19.58 4.07
N VAL A 165 -10.48 18.76 3.52
CA VAL A 165 -11.47 19.22 2.54
C VAL A 165 -12.73 19.67 3.27
N THR A 166 -13.19 20.87 2.94
CA THR A 166 -14.38 21.48 3.51
C THR A 166 -15.67 20.90 2.94
N THR A 167 -16.79 21.05 3.66
CA THR A 167 -18.09 20.45 3.31
C THR A 167 -18.67 20.94 1.98
N ASN A 168 -18.31 22.15 1.55
CA ASN A 168 -18.70 22.72 0.26
C ASN A 168 -17.85 22.24 -0.92
N ARG A 169 -16.79 21.46 -0.68
CA ARG A 169 -15.83 20.97 -1.68
C ARG A 169 -15.81 19.45 -1.78
N ALA A 170 -17.00 18.83 -1.79
CA ALA A 170 -17.13 17.38 -1.96
C ALA A 170 -16.46 16.87 -3.25
N ASP A 171 -16.29 17.74 -4.24
CA ASP A 171 -15.56 17.44 -5.47
C ASP A 171 -14.08 17.08 -5.24
N LEU A 172 -13.47 17.58 -4.14
CA LEU A 172 -12.09 17.27 -3.72
C LEU A 172 -11.96 15.99 -2.89
N MET A 173 -13.04 15.23 -2.69
CA MET A 173 -13.01 13.88 -2.09
C MET A 173 -12.49 12.79 -3.03
N SER A 174 -11.76 13.17 -4.08
CA SER A 174 -11.20 12.26 -5.06
C SER A 174 -9.88 12.78 -5.61
N ILE A 175 -9.00 11.87 -6.03
CA ILE A 175 -7.70 12.25 -6.63
C ILE A 175 -7.93 12.99 -7.94
N PHE A 176 -8.92 12.58 -8.73
CA PHE A 176 -9.32 13.27 -9.95
C PHE A 176 -9.80 14.71 -9.67
N GLY A 177 -10.57 14.91 -8.61
CA GLY A 177 -11.00 16.23 -8.16
C GLY A 177 -9.83 17.14 -7.76
N ILE A 178 -8.88 16.59 -6.97
CA ILE A 178 -7.65 17.29 -6.60
C ILE A 178 -6.81 17.64 -7.83
N ALA A 179 -6.65 16.70 -8.78
CA ALA A 179 -5.96 16.93 -10.03
C ALA A 179 -6.60 18.09 -10.83
N ARG A 180 -7.93 18.11 -10.91
CA ARG A 180 -8.69 19.18 -11.58
C ARG A 180 -8.47 20.54 -10.91
N GLU A 181 -8.48 20.59 -9.59
CA GLU A 181 -8.19 21.81 -8.83
C GLU A 181 -6.78 22.32 -9.13
N LEU A 182 -5.78 21.45 -9.07
CA LEU A 182 -4.38 21.81 -9.35
C LEU A 182 -4.17 22.33 -10.78
N VAL A 183 -4.88 21.76 -11.76
CA VAL A 183 -4.87 22.27 -13.14
C VAL A 183 -5.56 23.64 -13.23
N ALA A 184 -6.69 23.83 -12.54
CA ALA A 184 -7.38 25.12 -12.49
C ALA A 184 -6.51 26.22 -11.83
N LEU A 185 -5.74 25.85 -10.81
CA LEU A 185 -4.74 26.70 -10.16
C LEU A 185 -3.46 26.91 -10.99
N GLN A 186 -3.38 26.32 -12.19
CA GLN A 186 -2.21 26.32 -13.07
C GLN A 186 -0.94 25.72 -12.45
N ALA A 187 -1.08 24.98 -11.34
CA ALA A 187 -0.01 24.27 -10.65
C ALA A 187 0.34 22.92 -11.33
N ALA A 188 -0.47 22.50 -12.29
CA ALA A 188 -0.22 21.30 -13.09
C ALA A 188 -0.88 21.41 -14.48
N GLN A 189 -0.59 20.43 -15.34
CA GLN A 189 -1.29 20.19 -16.60
C GLN A 189 -1.84 18.77 -16.60
N TRP A 190 -2.96 18.53 -17.28
CA TRP A 190 -3.43 17.17 -17.54
C TRP A 190 -2.40 16.41 -18.38
N LYS A 191 -2.27 15.11 -18.15
CA LYS A 191 -1.66 14.21 -19.12
C LYS A 191 -2.61 13.99 -20.31
N ASP A 192 -2.05 13.55 -21.44
CA ASP A 192 -2.83 13.22 -22.63
C ASP A 192 -3.81 12.06 -22.41
N SER A 193 -3.42 11.09 -21.57
CA SER A 193 -4.28 10.00 -21.10
C SER A 193 -4.45 10.08 -19.59
N ILE A 194 -5.69 10.28 -19.16
CA ILE A 194 -6.09 10.46 -17.74
C ILE A 194 -6.93 9.30 -17.22
N TRP A 195 -7.15 8.26 -18.03
CA TRP A 195 -7.83 7.05 -17.57
C TRP A 195 -6.79 6.04 -17.06
N PRO A 196 -6.98 5.45 -15.86
CA PRO A 196 -6.14 4.35 -15.43
C PRO A 196 -6.25 3.24 -16.47
N GLY A 197 -5.11 2.63 -16.83
CA GLY A 197 -5.10 1.42 -17.65
C GLY A 197 -6.00 0.34 -17.03
N THR A 198 -6.39 -0.64 -17.83
CA THR A 198 -7.23 -1.77 -17.40
C THR A 198 -6.69 -2.36 -16.10
N LEU A 199 -7.53 -2.49 -15.05
CA LEU A 199 -7.09 -3.01 -13.76
C LEU A 199 -6.63 -4.47 -13.83
N SER A 200 -6.98 -5.24 -14.86
CA SER A 200 -6.37 -6.55 -15.11
C SER A 200 -6.65 -6.97 -16.56
N GLU A 201 -5.69 -7.68 -17.15
CA GLU A 201 -5.80 -8.23 -18.51
C GLU A 201 -6.45 -9.62 -18.53
N SER A 202 -6.65 -10.27 -17.37
CA SER A 202 -6.89 -11.72 -17.31
C SER A 202 -8.00 -12.13 -16.32
N PHE A 203 -9.18 -11.54 -16.44
CA PHE A 203 -10.39 -12.08 -15.83
C PHE A 203 -11.59 -11.84 -16.73
N THR A 204 -12.47 -12.83 -16.81
CA THR A 204 -13.70 -12.73 -17.60
C THR A 204 -14.85 -12.51 -16.65
N LEU A 205 -15.51 -11.36 -16.76
CA LEU A 205 -16.82 -11.16 -16.15
C LEU A 205 -17.88 -11.50 -17.20
N THR A 206 -18.81 -12.38 -16.84
CA THR A 206 -20.02 -12.56 -17.65
C THR A 206 -21.05 -11.56 -17.17
N GLU A 207 -21.44 -10.63 -18.03
CA GLU A 207 -22.56 -9.73 -17.75
C GLU A 207 -23.85 -10.54 -17.65
N LEU A 208 -24.63 -10.26 -16.61
CA LEU A 208 -25.92 -10.89 -16.38
C LEU A 208 -27.05 -9.87 -16.53
N PRO A 209 -28.28 -10.32 -16.86
CA PRO A 209 -29.46 -9.47 -16.82
C PRO A 209 -29.62 -8.83 -15.43
N ILE A 210 -29.84 -7.52 -15.44
CA ILE A 210 -30.16 -6.74 -14.24
C ILE A 210 -31.60 -7.08 -13.83
N PRO A 211 -31.89 -7.31 -12.54
CA PRO A 211 -33.26 -7.51 -12.07
C PRO A 211 -34.12 -6.26 -12.29
N GLU A 212 -35.45 -6.41 -12.17
CA GLU A 212 -36.33 -5.24 -12.11
C GLU A 212 -36.00 -4.40 -10.87
N ILE A 213 -35.79 -3.10 -11.09
CA ILE A 213 -35.46 -2.14 -10.04
C ILE A 213 -36.64 -1.19 -9.89
N ARG A 214 -37.20 -1.11 -8.68
CA ARG A 214 -38.25 -0.17 -8.32
C ARG A 214 -37.70 0.87 -7.33
N ILE A 215 -37.72 2.14 -7.71
CA ILE A 215 -37.31 3.26 -6.87
C ILE A 215 -38.57 3.90 -6.29
N GLU A 216 -38.80 3.77 -4.99
CA GLU A 216 -40.00 4.26 -4.29
C GLU A 216 -39.80 5.63 -3.63
N THR A 217 -38.73 6.36 -3.98
CA THR A 217 -38.43 7.70 -3.45
C THR A 217 -38.15 8.69 -4.57
N GLU A 218 -38.69 9.89 -4.45
CA GLU A 218 -38.41 11.00 -5.37
C GLU A 218 -37.01 11.62 -5.15
N LEU A 219 -36.33 11.28 -4.05
CA LEU A 219 -35.00 11.80 -3.71
C LEU A 219 -33.87 11.12 -4.50
N CYS A 220 -34.14 9.99 -5.15
CA CYS A 220 -33.16 9.26 -5.96
C CYS A 220 -33.41 9.55 -7.44
N CYS A 221 -32.67 10.51 -7.99
CA CYS A 221 -32.80 10.88 -9.40
C CYS A 221 -32.03 9.95 -10.35
N GLN A 222 -31.06 9.18 -9.84
CA GLN A 222 -30.23 8.27 -10.61
C GLN A 222 -29.86 7.04 -9.78
N PHE A 223 -30.02 5.85 -10.38
CA PHE A 223 -29.59 4.58 -9.81
C PHE A 223 -28.94 3.73 -10.91
N HIS A 224 -27.75 3.23 -10.65
CA HIS A 224 -27.01 2.38 -11.57
C HIS A 224 -26.69 1.06 -10.89
N MET A 225 -26.93 -0.03 -11.61
CA MET A 225 -26.57 -1.38 -11.17
C MET A 225 -25.91 -2.09 -12.34
N ALA A 226 -24.88 -2.87 -12.02
CA ALA A 226 -24.35 -3.88 -12.90
C ALA A 226 -24.43 -5.22 -12.17
N ARG A 227 -24.76 -6.29 -12.91
CA ARG A 227 -24.73 -7.65 -12.39
C ARG A 227 -23.74 -8.45 -13.21
N VAL A 228 -22.78 -9.05 -12.52
CA VAL A 228 -21.73 -9.84 -13.16
C VAL A 228 -21.58 -11.17 -12.44
N GLN A 229 -21.19 -12.19 -13.18
CA GLN A 229 -20.79 -13.47 -12.65
C GLN A 229 -19.29 -13.65 -12.84
N GLN A 230 -18.60 -14.03 -11.76
CA GLN A 230 -17.20 -14.41 -11.79
C GLN A 230 -17.07 -15.88 -12.17
N ASP A 231 -15.96 -16.21 -12.83
CA ASP A 231 -15.55 -17.59 -13.04
C ASP A 231 -15.12 -18.20 -11.68
N PRO A 232 -15.76 -19.29 -11.20
CA PRO A 232 -15.37 -19.93 -9.95
C PRO A 232 -13.95 -20.51 -9.98
N GLU A 233 -13.40 -20.82 -11.16
CA GLU A 233 -12.02 -21.31 -11.31
C GLU A 233 -11.01 -20.16 -11.45
N ASN A 234 -11.48 -18.94 -11.73
CA ASN A 234 -10.66 -17.75 -11.94
C ASN A 234 -11.29 -16.50 -11.31
N LEU A 235 -11.31 -16.46 -9.98
CA LEU A 235 -11.79 -15.31 -9.21
C LEU A 235 -10.94 -14.07 -9.48
N TYR A 236 -11.59 -12.91 -9.50
CA TYR A 236 -10.89 -11.64 -9.66
C TYR A 236 -9.90 -11.40 -8.51
N GLN A 237 -8.66 -11.09 -8.86
CA GLN A 237 -7.62 -10.66 -7.93
C GLN A 237 -7.27 -9.19 -8.21
N ALA A 238 -7.37 -8.34 -7.20
CA ALA A 238 -6.97 -6.96 -7.35
C ALA A 238 -5.45 -6.89 -7.51
N PRO A 239 -4.95 -6.11 -8.48
CA PRO A 239 -3.52 -5.97 -8.66
C PRO A 239 -2.83 -5.51 -7.39
N VAL A 240 -1.61 -5.99 -7.20
CA VAL A 240 -0.83 -5.63 -6.02
C VAL A 240 -0.56 -4.12 -5.94
N TRP A 241 -0.44 -3.43 -7.07
CA TRP A 241 -0.30 -1.97 -7.08
C TRP A 241 -1.57 -1.23 -6.60
N VAL A 242 -2.77 -1.80 -6.84
CA VAL A 242 -4.04 -1.25 -6.32
C VAL A 242 -4.06 -1.36 -4.80
N LYS A 243 -3.79 -2.55 -4.28
CA LYS A 243 -3.71 -2.81 -2.83
C LYS A 243 -2.63 -1.96 -2.16
N ARG A 244 -1.49 -1.75 -2.82
CA ARG A 244 -0.43 -0.85 -2.35
C ARG A 244 -0.93 0.59 -2.21
N ARG A 245 -1.52 1.15 -3.27
CA ARG A 245 -2.05 2.52 -3.23
C ARG A 245 -3.08 2.74 -2.13
N LEU A 246 -3.98 1.78 -1.92
CA LEU A 246 -4.94 1.84 -0.82
C LEU A 246 -4.26 1.83 0.55
N ARG A 247 -3.28 0.95 0.77
CA ARG A 247 -2.51 0.92 2.03
C ARG A 247 -1.71 2.19 2.25
N ASP A 248 -1.06 2.73 1.22
CA ASP A 248 -0.27 3.96 1.30
C ASP A 248 -1.13 5.16 1.73
N VAL A 249 -2.42 5.15 1.40
CA VAL A 249 -3.40 6.17 1.83
C VAL A 249 -4.17 5.77 3.08
N GLN A 250 -3.70 4.75 3.80
CA GLN A 250 -4.23 4.25 5.07
C GLN A 250 -5.67 3.71 4.98
N LYS A 251 -6.04 3.13 3.84
CA LYS A 251 -7.30 2.38 3.68
C LYS A 251 -7.08 0.92 4.08
N SER A 252 -8.01 0.38 4.85
CA SER A 252 -8.07 -1.05 5.13
C SER A 252 -8.41 -1.81 3.86
N LEU A 253 -7.67 -2.87 3.60
CA LEU A 253 -8.00 -3.84 2.54
C LEU A 253 -9.05 -4.83 3.06
N CYS A 254 -9.89 -5.32 2.16
CA CYS A 254 -10.95 -6.27 2.45
C CYS A 254 -10.85 -7.48 1.52
N GLN A 255 -11.64 -7.47 0.43
CA GLN A 255 -11.66 -8.48 -0.61
C GLN A 255 -11.29 -7.83 -1.93
N ASP A 256 -10.71 -8.59 -2.85
CA ASP A 256 -10.19 -8.07 -4.12
C ASP A 256 -11.18 -7.19 -4.89
N VAL A 257 -12.44 -7.61 -5.01
CA VAL A 257 -13.48 -6.81 -5.68
C VAL A 257 -13.78 -5.51 -4.95
N VAL A 258 -13.87 -5.56 -3.61
CA VAL A 258 -14.14 -4.40 -2.76
C VAL A 258 -12.97 -3.43 -2.80
N ASP A 259 -11.74 -3.93 -2.82
CA ASP A 259 -10.52 -3.12 -2.91
C ASP A 259 -10.46 -2.41 -4.27
N ALA A 260 -10.74 -3.11 -5.37
CA ALA A 260 -10.78 -2.49 -6.70
C ALA A 260 -11.80 -1.36 -6.80
N LEU A 261 -13.00 -1.55 -6.25
CA LEU A 261 -14.04 -0.53 -6.23
C LEU A 261 -13.73 0.61 -5.25
N SER A 262 -13.08 0.31 -4.12
CA SER A 262 -12.56 1.32 -3.20
C SER A 262 -11.49 2.19 -3.86
N TYR A 263 -10.63 1.58 -4.68
CA TYR A 263 -9.65 2.28 -5.49
C TYR A 263 -10.33 3.21 -6.51
N TYR A 264 -11.35 2.75 -7.24
CA TYR A 264 -12.11 3.61 -8.16
C TYR A 264 -12.84 4.75 -7.42
N THR A 265 -13.45 4.45 -6.28
CA THR A 265 -14.11 5.45 -5.43
C THR A 265 -13.14 6.53 -5.01
N HIS A 266 -11.96 6.14 -4.53
CA HIS A 266 -10.93 7.07 -4.07
C HIS A 266 -10.31 7.87 -5.23
N THR A 267 -10.25 7.26 -6.41
CA THR A 267 -9.75 7.88 -7.63
C THR A 267 -10.70 8.95 -8.16
N PHE A 268 -11.98 8.62 -8.34
CA PHE A 268 -12.94 9.44 -9.10
C PHE A 268 -14.06 10.07 -8.25
N GLY A 269 -14.22 9.66 -6.99
CA GLY A 269 -15.22 10.20 -6.08
C GLY A 269 -16.60 9.57 -6.22
N THR A 270 -16.75 8.52 -7.02
CA THR A 270 -18.00 7.77 -7.15
C THR A 270 -17.98 6.56 -6.21
N PRO A 271 -18.78 6.55 -5.14
CA PRO A 271 -18.86 5.40 -4.24
C PRO A 271 -19.55 4.22 -4.92
N PHE A 272 -19.01 3.03 -4.69
CA PHE A 272 -19.59 1.77 -5.15
C PHE A 272 -19.94 0.89 -3.95
N HIS A 273 -20.90 -0.01 -4.16
CA HIS A 273 -21.23 -1.07 -3.22
C HIS A 273 -21.38 -2.40 -3.97
N VAL A 274 -21.07 -3.49 -3.30
CA VAL A 274 -21.15 -4.84 -3.85
C VAL A 274 -22.02 -5.69 -2.95
N PHE A 275 -22.90 -6.46 -3.57
CA PHE A 275 -23.73 -7.44 -2.90
C PHE A 275 -23.39 -8.83 -3.44
N ASP A 276 -23.46 -9.83 -2.57
CA ASP A 276 -23.60 -11.21 -3.04
C ASP A 276 -24.98 -11.36 -3.68
N GLY A 277 -24.99 -11.61 -5.00
CA GLY A 277 -26.23 -11.75 -5.76
C GLY A 277 -27.12 -12.90 -5.29
N GLN A 278 -26.57 -13.93 -4.61
CA GLN A 278 -27.37 -15.01 -4.03
C GLN A 278 -28.05 -14.61 -2.73
N ALA A 279 -27.52 -13.62 -2.01
CA ALA A 279 -28.08 -13.10 -0.78
C ALA A 279 -29.19 -12.06 -1.01
N LEU A 280 -29.36 -11.58 -2.25
CA LEU A 280 -30.42 -10.63 -2.60
C LEU A 280 -31.76 -11.36 -2.76
N THR A 281 -32.68 -11.09 -1.85
CA THR A 281 -34.08 -11.55 -1.95
C THR A 281 -34.94 -10.43 -2.54
N PRO A 282 -35.73 -10.71 -3.59
CA PRO A 282 -36.78 -9.78 -4.03
C PRO A 282 -37.75 -9.47 -2.86
N PRO A 283 -38.33 -8.26 -2.83
CA PRO A 283 -39.35 -7.90 -1.86
C PRO A 283 -40.60 -8.79 -1.95
#